data_AF-A0A167QX47-F1
#
_entry.id   AF-A0A167QX47-F1
#
_cell.length_a   1.000
_cell.length_b   1.000
_cell.length_c   1.000
_cell.angle_alpha   90.00
_cell.angle_beta   90.00
_cell.angle_gamma   90.00
#
_symmetry.space_group_name_H-M   'P 1'
#
loop_
_entity.id
_entity.type
_entity.pdbx_description
1 polymer ?
#
loop_
_entity_poly.entity_id
_entity_poly.type
_entity_poly.pdbx_seq_one_letter_code
_entity_poly.pdbx_strand_id
1 'polypeptide(L)'
;KKIFSHEHTLYTYSQLQKHHKQGDKGLAKDDDTGFKGHPECYFCRTSFYDNDELYTHCRDKHEQCHLCVRRGVQHEYFANYDSMEKHFKKEHYICQYRECLDKKFVVFESDIDLKAHEVSL
;
A
#
# COMPACT_ATOMS: atom_id res chain seq x y z
N LYS A 1 -24.57 -7.61 -20.53
CA LYS A 1 -25.95 -7.10 -20.33
C LYS A 1 -26.01 -5.74 -20.99
N LYS A 2 -26.83 -5.53 -22.03
CA LYS A 2 -27.01 -4.21 -22.64
C LYS A 2 -28.05 -3.48 -21.79
N ILE A 3 -27.65 -2.38 -21.18
CA ILE A 3 -28.49 -1.53 -20.34
C ILE A 3 -28.70 -0.24 -21.14
N PHE A 4 -29.94 0.22 -21.26
CA PHE A 4 -30.22 1.47 -21.96
C PHE A 4 -29.72 2.65 -21.11
N SER A 5 -29.33 3.76 -21.75
CA SER A 5 -28.76 4.93 -21.06
C SER A 5 -29.66 5.48 -19.94
N HIS A 6 -30.98 5.32 -20.05
CA HIS A 6 -31.97 5.76 -19.06
C HIS A 6 -32.12 4.80 -17.87
N GLU A 7 -31.56 3.60 -17.96
CA GLU A 7 -31.55 2.59 -16.89
C GLU A 7 -30.28 2.69 -16.03
N HIS A 8 -29.35 3.59 -16.36
CA HIS A 8 -28.20 3.89 -15.50
C HIS A 8 -28.64 4.67 -14.26
N THR A 9 -28.13 4.28 -13.10
CA THR A 9 -28.30 5.05 -11.86
C THR A 9 -27.62 6.42 -12.01
N LEU A 10 -28.43 7.47 -11.93
CA LEU A 10 -27.93 8.84 -11.94
C LEU A 10 -27.71 9.33 -10.51
N TYR A 11 -26.49 9.77 -10.23
CA TYR A 11 -26.12 10.32 -8.93
C TYR A 11 -26.21 11.84 -8.98
N THR A 12 -26.88 12.43 -8.00
CA THR A 12 -26.64 13.83 -7.64
C THR A 12 -25.22 13.98 -7.08
N TYR A 13 -24.69 15.20 -7.08
CA TYR A 13 -23.34 15.47 -6.56
C TYR A 13 -23.10 14.91 -5.14
N SER A 14 -24.08 15.05 -4.24
CA SER A 14 -23.98 14.54 -2.88
C SER A 14 -24.04 13.01 -2.82
N GLN A 15 -24.80 12.37 -3.72
CA GLN A 15 -24.85 10.90 -3.83
C GLN A 15 -23.55 10.35 -4.42
N LEU A 16 -22.93 11.03 -5.38
CA LEU A 16 -21.64 10.63 -5.95
C LEU A 16 -20.50 10.68 -4.92
N GLN A 17 -20.48 11.71 -4.08
CA GLN A 17 -19.52 11.81 -2.98
C GLN A 17 -19.67 10.66 -1.96
N LYS A 18 -20.91 10.23 -1.69
CA LYS A 18 -21.18 9.06 -0.84
C LYS A 18 -20.77 7.77 -1.53
N HIS A 19 -21.07 7.61 -2.81
CA HIS A 19 -20.64 6.47 -3.63
C HIS A 19 -19.12 6.26 -3.54
N HIS A 20 -18.33 7.33 -3.73
CA HIS A 20 -16.87 7.23 -3.67
C HIS A 20 -16.36 6.79 -2.30
N LYS A 21 -16.95 7.27 -1.20
CA LYS A 21 -16.42 7.06 0.16
C LYS A 21 -16.98 5.85 0.89
N GLN A 22 -18.23 5.50 0.62
CA GLN A 22 -19.00 4.53 1.42
C GLN A 22 -19.69 3.49 0.53
N GLY A 23 -19.56 3.63 -0.79
CA GLY A 23 -20.25 2.81 -1.78
C GLY A 23 -21.74 3.12 -1.89
N ASP A 24 -22.48 2.19 -2.51
CA ASP A 24 -23.88 2.39 -2.91
C ASP A 24 -24.90 1.91 -1.88
N LYS A 25 -24.60 2.05 -0.60
CA LYS A 25 -25.50 1.61 0.47
C LYS A 25 -26.82 2.38 0.41
N GLY A 26 -27.90 1.70 0.03
CA GLY A 26 -29.29 2.18 0.12
C GLY A 26 -29.80 3.02 -1.06
N LEU A 27 -29.09 3.06 -2.19
CA LEU A 27 -29.58 3.75 -3.40
C LEU A 27 -30.36 2.84 -4.37
N ALA A 28 -30.08 1.54 -4.39
CA ALA A 28 -30.86 0.54 -5.12
C ALA A 28 -31.75 -0.23 -4.15
N LYS A 29 -33.04 -0.38 -4.48
CA LYS A 29 -34.06 -1.04 -3.64
C LYS A 29 -33.80 -2.54 -3.40
N ASP A 30 -32.91 -3.17 -4.17
CA ASP A 30 -32.70 -4.63 -4.16
C ASP A 30 -31.22 -5.07 -4.22
N ASP A 31 -30.25 -4.16 -4.15
CA ASP A 31 -28.84 -4.51 -4.35
C ASP A 31 -27.99 -4.02 -3.16
N ASP A 32 -27.76 -4.90 -2.18
CA ASP A 32 -26.55 -4.82 -1.36
C ASP A 32 -25.38 -5.24 -2.26
N THR A 33 -24.90 -4.32 -3.09
CA THR A 33 -23.81 -4.58 -4.05
C THR A 33 -22.51 -4.99 -3.36
N GLY A 34 -22.42 -4.84 -2.04
CA GLY A 34 -21.21 -5.04 -1.26
C GLY A 34 -20.11 -4.02 -1.56
N PHE A 35 -20.38 -3.05 -2.44
CA PHE A 35 -19.44 -1.99 -2.78
C PHE A 35 -19.29 -1.05 -1.58
N LYS A 36 -18.06 -0.90 -1.09
CA LYS A 36 -17.73 -0.09 0.09
C LYS A 36 -17.12 1.27 -0.26
N GLY A 37 -17.08 1.61 -1.55
CA GLY A 37 -16.42 2.80 -2.06
C GLY A 37 -15.07 2.48 -2.70
N HIS A 38 -14.46 3.51 -3.27
CA HIS A 38 -13.19 3.43 -3.97
C HIS A 38 -12.02 3.35 -2.97
N PRO A 39 -11.09 2.40 -3.13
CA PRO A 39 -9.94 2.28 -2.24
C PRO A 39 -9.06 3.54 -2.34
N GLU A 40 -8.54 3.99 -1.19
CA GLU A 40 -7.74 5.21 -1.07
C GLU A 40 -6.32 4.86 -0.59
N CYS A 41 -5.31 5.45 -1.22
CA CYS A 41 -3.96 5.39 -0.71
C CYS A 41 -3.86 6.22 0.58
N TYR A 42 -3.47 5.56 1.68
CA TYR A 42 -3.35 6.19 3.00
C TYR A 42 -2.33 7.34 3.03
N PHE A 43 -1.28 7.26 2.21
CA PHE A 43 -0.20 8.24 2.15
C PHE A 43 -0.54 9.43 1.24
N CYS A 44 -1.07 9.15 0.04
CA CYS A 44 -1.35 10.17 -0.97
C CYS A 44 -2.78 10.74 -0.93
N ARG A 45 -3.70 10.12 -0.17
CA ARG A 45 -5.14 10.49 -0.13
C ARG A 45 -5.80 10.52 -1.51
N THR A 46 -5.30 9.69 -2.42
CA THR A 46 -5.82 9.54 -3.77
C THR A 46 -6.66 8.27 -3.83
N SER A 47 -7.88 8.38 -4.36
CA SER A 47 -8.79 7.24 -4.56
C SER A 47 -8.56 6.60 -5.93
N PHE A 48 -8.71 5.27 -5.99
CA PHE A 48 -8.51 4.44 -7.19
C PHE A 48 -9.77 3.67 -7.53
N TYR A 49 -9.89 3.19 -8.76
CA TYR A 49 -11.08 2.46 -9.17
C TYR A 49 -11.24 1.16 -8.37
N ASP A 50 -10.15 0.41 -8.25
CA ASP A 50 -10.09 -0.86 -7.55
C ASP A 50 -8.78 -1.01 -6.75
N ASN A 51 -8.64 -2.16 -6.09
CA ASN A 51 -7.45 -2.45 -5.28
C ASN A 51 -6.21 -2.72 -6.14
N ASP A 52 -6.37 -3.19 -7.38
CA ASP A 52 -5.23 -3.51 -8.25
C ASP A 52 -4.51 -2.24 -8.70
N GLU A 53 -5.28 -1.20 -9.05
CA GLU A 53 -4.78 0.14 -9.31
C GLU A 53 -4.12 0.74 -8.07
N LEU A 54 -4.76 0.65 -6.90
CA LEU A 54 -4.18 1.11 -5.64
C LEU A 54 -2.83 0.43 -5.35
N TYR A 55 -2.75 -0.90 -5.47
CA TYR A 55 -1.51 -1.62 -5.20
C TYR A 55 -0.43 -1.34 -6.23
N THR A 56 -0.79 -1.09 -7.49
CA THR A 56 0.15 -0.62 -8.50
C THR A 56 0.71 0.75 -8.13
N HIS A 57 -0.16 1.69 -7.76
CA HIS A 57 0.26 3.00 -7.25
C HIS A 57 1.19 2.87 -6.04
N CYS A 58 0.86 2.03 -5.06
CA CYS A 58 1.68 1.86 -3.87
C CYS A 58 3.06 1.25 -4.18
N ARG A 59 3.15 0.31 -5.13
CA ARG A 59 4.46 -0.22 -5.58
C ARG A 59 5.32 0.83 -6.26
N ASP A 60 4.72 1.77 -6.99
CA ASP A 60 5.45 2.76 -7.77
C ASP A 60 5.79 4.03 -6.97
N LYS A 61 4.99 4.36 -5.96
CA LYS A 61 5.07 5.65 -5.22
C LYS A 61 5.50 5.51 -3.77
N HIS A 62 5.56 4.30 -3.23
CA HIS A 62 5.90 4.05 -1.84
C HIS A 62 6.97 2.98 -1.70
N GLU A 63 7.70 3.05 -0.59
CA GLU A 63 8.79 2.13 -0.30
C GLU A 63 8.23 0.82 0.25
N GLN A 64 8.89 -0.29 -0.07
CA GLN A 64 8.52 -1.60 0.44
C GLN A 64 9.77 -2.33 0.96
N CYS A 65 9.63 -2.99 2.11
CA CYS A 65 10.72 -3.78 2.66
C CYS A 65 10.96 -5.04 1.81
N HIS A 66 12.10 -5.11 1.15
CA HIS A 66 12.49 -6.24 0.28
C HIS A 66 12.65 -7.56 1.06
N LEU A 67 13.00 -7.51 2.36
CA LEU A 67 13.08 -8.70 3.21
C LEU A 67 11.68 -9.24 3.56
N CYS A 68 10.74 -8.37 3.92
CA CYS A 68 9.34 -8.72 4.16
C CYS A 68 8.69 -9.34 2.92
N VAL A 69 8.92 -8.77 1.73
CA VAL A 69 8.41 -9.33 0.46
C VAL A 69 8.95 -10.73 0.23
N ARG A 70 10.25 -10.95 0.47
CA ARG A 70 10.87 -12.29 0.35
C ARG A 70 10.26 -13.31 1.32
N ARG A 71 9.84 -12.87 2.52
CA ARG A 71 9.10 -13.68 3.50
C ARG A 71 7.63 -13.92 3.14
N GLY A 72 7.14 -13.32 2.06
CA GLY A 72 5.75 -13.43 1.62
C GLY A 72 4.81 -12.39 2.23
N VAL A 73 5.32 -11.41 2.97
CA VAL A 73 4.51 -10.28 3.44
C VAL A 73 4.26 -9.34 2.25
N GLN A 74 3.02 -9.33 1.78
CA GLN A 74 2.58 -8.49 0.67
C GLN A 74 1.80 -7.27 1.17
N HIS A 75 1.75 -6.24 0.33
CA HIS A 75 0.98 -5.02 0.56
C HIS A 75 1.34 -4.19 1.81
N GLU A 76 2.52 -4.42 2.39
CA GLU A 76 3.10 -3.54 3.39
C GLU A 76 3.97 -2.48 2.69
N TYR A 77 3.58 -1.21 2.82
CA TYR A 77 4.22 -0.07 2.18
C TYR A 77 4.54 1.01 3.20
N PHE A 78 5.55 1.82 2.91
CA PHE A 78 6.03 2.92 3.73
C PHE A 78 6.06 4.21 2.90
N ALA A 79 5.66 5.33 3.50
CA ALA A 79 5.55 6.60 2.79
C ALA A 79 6.87 7.05 2.11
N ASN A 80 8.00 6.75 2.76
CA ASN A 80 9.34 7.13 2.34
C ASN A 80 10.40 6.28 3.06
N TYR A 81 11.66 6.48 2.66
CA TYR A 81 12.81 5.80 3.25
C TYR A 81 12.88 5.97 4.77
N ASP A 82 12.65 7.16 5.32
CA ASP A 82 12.74 7.41 6.77
C ASP A 82 11.74 6.57 7.57
N SER A 83 10.55 6.35 7.02
CA SER A 83 9.52 5.51 7.64
C SER A 83 9.90 4.03 7.56
N MET A 84 10.46 3.61 6.43
CA MET A 84 10.94 2.24 6.24
C MET A 84 12.21 1.94 7.04
N GLU A 85 13.10 2.92 7.25
CA GLU A 85 14.29 2.76 8.08
C GLU A 85 13.93 2.49 9.55
N LYS A 86 12.85 3.13 10.05
CA LYS A 86 12.30 2.79 11.38
C LYS A 86 11.82 1.34 11.43
N HIS A 87 11.24 0.83 10.35
CA HIS A 87 10.89 -0.58 10.24
C HIS A 87 12.14 -1.47 10.22
N PHE A 88 13.17 -1.12 9.44
CA PHE A 88 14.44 -1.85 9.45
C PHE A 88 15.08 -1.93 10.83
N LYS A 89 15.05 -0.84 11.61
CA LYS A 89 15.57 -0.79 12.98
C LYS A 89 14.77 -1.63 13.98
N LYS A 90 13.50 -1.90 13.70
CA LYS A 90 12.57 -2.57 14.62
C LYS A 90 12.41 -4.06 14.33
N GLU A 91 12.34 -4.42 13.05
CA GLU A 91 11.99 -5.77 12.59
C GLU A 91 13.16 -6.48 11.89
N HIS A 92 14.26 -5.78 11.60
CA HIS A 92 15.43 -6.30 10.89
C HIS A 92 16.75 -5.84 11.53
N TYR A 93 17.87 -6.22 10.91
CA TYR A 93 19.21 -5.91 11.40
C TYR A 93 19.92 -4.97 10.42
N ILE A 94 20.25 -3.77 10.88
CA ILE A 94 21.00 -2.79 10.07
C ILE A 94 22.46 -2.74 10.49
N CYS A 95 23.35 -2.68 9.50
CA CYS A 95 24.77 -2.46 9.75
C CYS A 95 25.02 -0.99 10.16
N GLN A 96 25.77 -0.78 11.25
CA GLN A 96 26.04 0.56 11.80
C GLN A 96 27.30 1.22 11.21
N TYR A 97 28.06 0.52 10.37
CA TYR A 97 29.21 1.12 9.70
C TYR A 97 28.77 2.20 8.71
N ARG A 98 29.48 3.33 8.72
CA ARG A 98 29.10 4.53 7.94
C ARG A 98 28.99 4.24 6.45
N GLU A 99 29.87 3.42 5.89
CA GLU A 99 29.83 3.01 4.49
C GLU A 99 28.54 2.26 4.09
N CYS A 100 27.96 1.49 5.02
CA CYS A 100 26.73 0.74 4.79
C CYS A 100 25.50 1.63 5.00
N LEU A 101 25.56 2.54 5.97
CA LEU A 101 24.54 3.55 6.19
C LEU A 101 24.43 4.50 4.99
N ASP A 102 25.56 4.94 4.42
CA ASP A 102 25.61 5.84 3.27
C ASP A 102 25.07 5.17 2.00
N LYS A 103 25.31 3.86 1.82
CA LYS A 103 24.73 3.07 0.72
C LYS A 103 23.21 2.92 0.83
N LYS A 104 22.66 3.04 2.06
CA LYS A 104 21.26 2.75 2.42
C LYS A 104 20.88 1.31 2.07
N PHE A 105 19.80 0.80 2.66
CA PHE A 105 19.25 -0.54 2.38
C PHE A 105 20.21 -1.73 2.63
N VAL A 106 21.36 -1.53 3.29
CA VAL A 106 22.19 -2.63 3.80
C VAL A 106 21.56 -3.17 5.07
N VAL A 107 20.60 -4.08 4.89
CA VAL A 107 19.75 -4.65 5.93
C VAL A 107 19.75 -6.16 5.83
N PHE A 108 19.73 -6.82 6.97
CA PHE A 108 19.82 -8.26 7.09
C PHE A 108 18.61 -8.85 7.78
N GLU A 109 18.30 -10.08 7.38
CA GLU A 109 17.15 -10.83 7.88
C GLU A 109 17.38 -11.34 9.32
N SER A 110 18.62 -11.71 9.64
CA SER A 110 19.03 -12.26 10.92
C SER A 110 20.29 -11.59 11.46
N ASP A 111 20.50 -11.70 12.77
CA ASP A 111 21.74 -11.26 13.43
C ASP A 111 22.96 -12.01 12.88
N ILE A 112 22.82 -13.29 12.53
CA ILE A 112 23.90 -14.11 12.00
C ILE A 112 24.40 -13.55 10.67
N ASP A 113 23.48 -13.17 9.77
CA ASP A 113 23.84 -12.57 8.47
C ASP A 113 24.53 -11.21 8.65
N LEU A 114 24.06 -10.40 9.60
CA LEU A 114 24.73 -9.15 9.96
C LEU A 114 26.15 -9.43 10.46
N LYS A 115 26.34 -10.38 11.38
CA LYS A 115 27.66 -10.73 11.93
C LYS A 115 28.60 -11.25 10.85
N ALA A 116 28.12 -12.09 9.94
CA ALA A 116 28.90 -12.58 8.81
C ALA A 116 29.35 -11.43 7.88
N HIS A 117 28.47 -10.46 7.64
CA HIS A 117 28.80 -9.24 6.91
C HIS A 117 29.87 -8.40 7.63
N GLU A 118 29.72 -8.18 8.94
CA GLU A 118 30.66 -7.39 9.75
C GLU A 118 32.07 -8.00 9.80
N VAL A 119 32.21 -9.33 9.72
CA VAL A 119 33.51 -10.02 9.68
C VAL A 119 34.17 -9.93 8.29
N SER A 120 33.39 -9.66 7.24
CA SER A 120 33.86 -9.60 5.86
C SER A 120 34.21 -8.18 5.39
N LEU A 121 33.95 -7.17 6.22
CA LEU A 121 34.31 -5.76 6.03
C LEU A 121 35.71 -5.48 6.59
#